data_AF-A0A498LZW8-F1
#
_entry.id   AF-A0A498LZW8-F1
#
_cell.length_a   1.000
_cell.length_b   1.000
_cell.length_c   1.000
_cell.angle_alpha   90.00
_cell.angle_beta   90.00
_cell.angle_gamma   90.00
#
_symmetry.space_group_name_H-M   'P 1'
#
loop_
_entity.id
_entity.type
_entity.pdbx_description
1 polymer ?
#
loop_
_entity_poly.entity_id
_entity_poly.type
_entity_poly.pdbx_seq_one_letter_code
_entity_poly.pdbx_strand_id
1 'polypeptide(L)'
;MIYEKWKYHARLGKEILSDEASQDELNELIENIETSCSALKAIYEEQRRVQTPEQDLRRRIDACISLSGFIVRRAQRQREAHAADEEKEPWPDVGSILDSTGSLLRPVSHQSKCSSTHSSVHSVKRNEAVAEAAASQEVLAVLEEQEREASELQKLEVESKQRLAQFEFEDLARQQAMQDKRRKLERLEEVKKLNAARARVKVYDQVEGNFDAIDSLHDAESAEDFQVPPFTRPQYIPQSLPAKPQVLQASSPPFIPQSLPAMTQVLQALSPPFISQSLPVTSQVHNIQSLQQVSQIPSASVLMPQLQNSPDLVSALAEAMSANRLPMPEPALFTGDPLKFKD
;
A
#
# COMPACT_ATOMS: atom_id res chain seq x y z
N MET A 1 17.11 -6.04 7.94
CA MET A 1 16.51 -4.94 8.73
C MET A 1 17.01 -4.90 10.17
N ILE A 2 17.06 -6.01 10.91
CA ILE A 2 17.41 -5.99 12.36
C ILE A 2 18.89 -5.65 12.61
N TYR A 3 19.81 -6.16 11.80
CA TYR A 3 21.23 -5.78 11.87
C TYR A 3 21.47 -4.31 11.56
N GLU A 4 20.83 -3.79 10.52
CA GLU A 4 20.92 -2.36 10.18
C GLU A 4 20.34 -1.47 11.28
N LYS A 5 19.23 -1.89 11.91
CA LYS A 5 18.66 -1.18 13.06
C LYS A 5 19.64 -1.14 14.23
N TRP A 6 20.25 -2.27 14.58
CA TRP A 6 21.29 -2.32 15.60
C TRP A 6 22.48 -1.42 15.23
N LYS A 7 22.96 -1.48 13.99
CA LYS A 7 24.09 -0.68 13.49
C LYS A 7 23.79 0.83 13.59
N TYR A 8 22.56 1.24 13.27
CA TYR A 8 22.10 2.61 13.44
C TYR A 8 22.19 3.04 14.90
N HIS A 9 21.62 2.27 15.83
CA HIS A 9 21.69 2.59 17.26
C HIS A 9 23.13 2.59 17.77
N ALA A 10 24.00 1.71 17.28
CA ALA A 10 25.41 1.67 17.67
C ALA A 10 26.19 2.93 17.21
N ARG A 11 25.89 3.44 16.01
CA ARG A 11 26.44 4.71 15.51
C ARG A 11 25.91 5.90 16.30
N LEU A 12 24.59 5.93 16.53
CA LEU A 12 23.95 6.96 17.34
C LEU A 12 24.51 6.97 18.77
N GLY A 13 24.78 5.79 19.34
CA GLY A 13 25.43 5.69 20.64
C GLY A 13 26.85 6.24 20.67
N LYS A 14 27.60 6.16 19.56
CA LYS A 14 28.92 6.78 19.46
C LYS A 14 28.85 8.31 19.48
N GLU A 15 27.81 8.87 18.86
CA GLU A 15 27.53 10.30 18.81
C GLU A 15 26.98 10.82 20.16
N ILE A 16 25.97 10.18 20.74
CA ILE A 16 25.42 10.57 22.04
C ILE A 16 26.49 10.49 23.15
N LEU A 17 27.36 9.49 23.11
CA LEU A 17 28.42 9.29 24.12
C LEU A 17 29.72 10.06 23.80
N SER A 18 29.76 10.87 22.73
CA SER A 18 30.87 11.81 22.50
C SER A 18 30.70 13.12 23.27
N ASP A 19 29.45 13.50 23.54
CA ASP A 19 29.06 14.78 24.15
C ASP A 19 28.39 14.56 25.52
N GLU A 20 28.15 15.62 26.29
CA GLU A 20 27.33 15.55 27.52
C GLU A 20 25.85 15.33 27.19
N ALA A 21 25.46 14.06 27.03
CA ALA A 21 24.07 13.68 26.81
C ALA A 21 23.22 13.66 28.09
N SER A 22 21.92 13.89 27.93
CA SER A 22 20.94 13.91 29.03
C SER A 22 20.60 12.50 29.50
N GLN A 23 20.25 12.36 30.79
CA GLN A 23 19.90 11.07 31.38
C GLN A 23 18.82 10.30 30.59
N ASP A 24 17.86 11.01 30.00
CA ASP A 24 16.78 10.43 29.19
C ASP A 24 17.32 9.88 27.86
N GLU A 25 18.20 10.61 27.18
CA GLU A 25 18.87 10.15 25.95
C GLU A 25 19.74 8.92 26.21
N LEU A 26 20.43 8.87 27.35
CA LEU A 26 21.22 7.70 27.74
C LEU A 26 20.35 6.47 28.01
N ASN A 27 19.20 6.65 28.68
CA ASN A 27 18.27 5.55 28.94
C ASN A 27 17.66 5.02 27.64
N GLU A 28 17.23 5.91 26.75
CA GLU A 28 16.68 5.54 25.44
C GLU A 28 17.74 4.81 24.58
N LEU A 29 18.99 5.28 24.60
CA LEU A 29 20.09 4.61 23.91
C LEU A 29 20.33 3.19 24.44
N ILE A 30 20.36 3.01 25.76
CA ILE A 30 20.54 1.70 26.40
C ILE A 30 19.41 0.76 25.96
N GLU A 31 18.15 1.19 26.10
CA GLU A 31 16.99 0.37 25.73
C GLU A 31 17.02 -0.03 24.24
N ASN A 32 17.33 0.92 23.36
CA ASN A 32 17.39 0.68 21.92
C ASN A 32 18.51 -0.31 21.53
N ILE A 33 19.70 -0.17 22.13
CA ILE A 33 20.84 -1.07 21.91
C ILE A 33 20.54 -2.47 22.45
N GLU A 34 20.01 -2.58 23.67
CA GLU A 34 19.70 -3.87 24.28
C GLU A 34 18.57 -4.59 23.53
N THR A 35 17.54 -3.87 23.11
CA THR A 35 16.40 -4.43 22.36
C THR A 35 16.86 -4.93 20.98
N SER A 36 17.62 -4.11 20.25
CA SER A 36 18.10 -4.49 18.91
C SER A 36 19.16 -5.61 18.96
N CYS A 37 20.05 -5.61 19.95
CA CYS A 37 21.03 -6.68 20.17
C CYS A 37 20.35 -8.00 20.61
N SER A 38 19.33 -7.93 21.47
CA SER A 38 18.56 -9.11 21.89
C SER A 38 17.78 -9.72 20.74
N ALA A 39 17.21 -8.89 19.86
CA ALA A 39 16.56 -9.35 18.63
C ALA A 39 17.55 -10.04 17.67
N LEU A 40 18.75 -9.48 17.49
CA LEU A 40 19.82 -10.11 16.71
C LEU A 40 20.22 -11.48 17.28
N LYS A 41 20.41 -11.54 18.60
CA LYS A 41 20.76 -12.78 19.29
C LYS A 41 19.67 -13.84 19.16
N ALA A 42 18.40 -13.46 19.31
CA ALA A 42 17.27 -14.37 19.17
C ALA A 42 17.21 -15.00 17.79
N ILE A 43 17.40 -14.21 16.73
CA ILE A 43 17.42 -14.72 15.34
C ILE A 43 18.61 -15.65 15.12
N TYR A 44 19.78 -15.28 15.62
CA TYR A 44 20.98 -16.12 15.53
C TYR A 44 20.78 -17.48 16.23
N GLU A 45 20.22 -17.48 17.45
CA GLU A 45 19.95 -18.73 18.17
C GLU A 45 18.89 -19.57 17.45
N GLU A 46 17.86 -18.97 16.86
CA GLU A 46 16.87 -19.72 16.08
C GLU A 46 17.49 -20.35 14.82
N GLN A 47 18.36 -19.60 14.12
CA GLN A 47 19.11 -20.13 12.98
C GLN A 47 20.02 -21.30 13.42
N ARG A 48 20.65 -21.18 14.59
CA ARG A 48 21.52 -22.21 15.17
C ARG A 48 20.80 -23.52 15.51
N ARG A 49 19.49 -23.49 15.75
CA ARG A 49 18.69 -24.70 16.01
C ARG A 49 18.49 -25.55 14.76
N VAL A 50 18.49 -24.93 13.58
CA VAL A 50 18.21 -25.60 12.30
C VAL A 50 19.49 -25.90 11.53
N GLN A 51 20.50 -25.02 11.62
CA GLN A 51 21.75 -25.12 10.86
C GLN A 51 22.92 -24.64 11.72
N THR A 52 24.11 -25.23 11.55
CA THR A 52 25.33 -24.66 12.12
C THR A 52 25.67 -23.35 11.39
N PRO A 53 25.57 -22.17 12.04
CA PRO A 53 25.82 -20.91 11.37
C PRO A 53 27.29 -20.79 10.95
N GLU A 54 27.54 -20.06 9.87
CA GLU A 54 28.91 -19.81 9.39
C GLU A 54 29.78 -19.11 10.45
N GLN A 55 31.09 -19.39 10.42
CA GLN A 55 32.04 -18.80 11.35
C GLN A 55 32.06 -17.27 11.30
N ASP A 56 31.85 -16.67 10.12
CA ASP A 56 31.80 -15.21 9.96
C ASP A 56 30.58 -14.61 10.67
N LEU A 57 29.39 -15.20 10.48
CA LEU A 57 28.17 -14.76 11.15
C LEU A 57 28.30 -14.84 12.67
N ARG A 58 28.87 -15.94 13.20
CA ARG A 58 29.15 -16.08 14.63
C ARG A 58 30.06 -14.96 15.14
N ARG A 59 31.19 -14.70 14.46
CA ARG A 59 32.11 -13.62 14.83
C ARG A 59 31.45 -12.24 14.80
N ARG A 60 30.59 -11.99 13.81
CA ARG A 60 29.83 -10.73 13.71
C ARG A 60 28.88 -10.55 14.88
N ILE A 61 28.11 -11.59 15.23
CA ILE A 61 27.18 -11.56 16.36
C ILE A 61 27.94 -11.39 17.68
N ASP A 62 29.05 -12.09 17.88
CA ASP A 62 29.91 -11.93 19.06
C ASP A 62 30.44 -10.48 19.17
N ALA A 63 30.85 -9.87 18.05
CA ALA A 63 31.26 -8.48 18.00
C ALA A 63 30.11 -7.51 18.30
N CYS A 64 28.89 -7.79 17.81
CA CYS A 64 27.70 -7.00 18.12
C CYS A 64 27.39 -7.03 19.61
N ILE A 65 27.44 -8.20 20.24
CA ILE A 65 27.19 -8.38 21.68
C ILE A 65 28.26 -7.64 22.49
N SER A 66 29.54 -7.78 22.10
CA SER A 66 30.65 -7.11 22.77
C SER A 66 30.53 -5.59 22.69
N LEU A 67 30.26 -5.05 21.50
CA LEU A 67 30.09 -3.61 21.29
C LEU A 67 28.85 -3.07 21.99
N SER A 68 27.72 -3.79 21.96
CA SER A 68 26.50 -3.39 22.67
C SER A 68 26.76 -3.30 24.17
N GLY A 69 27.43 -4.30 24.74
CA GLY A 69 27.84 -4.26 26.14
C GLY A 69 28.79 -3.11 26.46
N PHE A 70 29.72 -2.78 25.56
CA PHE A 70 30.59 -1.61 25.71
C PHE A 70 29.80 -0.30 25.74
N ILE A 71 28.90 -0.09 24.78
CA ILE A 71 28.06 1.10 24.68
C ILE A 71 27.20 1.26 25.94
N VAL A 72 26.53 0.19 26.39
CA VAL A 72 25.70 0.21 27.60
C VAL A 72 26.52 0.54 28.85
N ARG A 73 27.69 -0.09 29.03
CA ARG A 73 28.58 0.22 30.18
C ARG A 73 29.09 1.65 30.15
N ARG A 74 29.37 2.19 28.95
CA ARG A 74 29.84 3.57 28.79
C ARG A 74 28.73 4.57 29.10
N ALA A 75 27.51 4.31 28.62
CA ALA A 75 26.33 5.09 28.97
C ALA A 75 26.09 5.07 30.48
N GLN A 76 26.07 3.90 31.12
CA GLN A 76 25.89 3.78 32.58
C GLN A 76 26.93 4.59 33.38
N ARG A 77 28.20 4.56 32.99
CA ARG A 77 29.26 5.37 33.62
C ARG A 77 29.03 6.88 33.48
N GLN A 78 28.54 7.33 32.33
CA GLN A 78 28.23 8.75 32.12
C GLN A 78 27.03 9.20 32.96
N ARG A 79 26.07 8.29 33.25
CA ARG A 79 24.97 8.52 34.20
C ARG A 79 25.42 8.64 35.65
N GLU A 80 26.46 7.88 36.03
CA GLU A 80 26.93 7.76 37.41
C GLU A 80 27.88 8.88 37.85
N ALA A 81 28.26 9.79 36.94
CA ALA A 81 28.96 11.05 37.19
C ALA A 81 29.86 11.05 38.44
N HIS A 82 30.96 10.28 38.43
CA HIS A 82 31.94 10.29 39.52
C HIS A 82 33.37 10.49 39.01
N ALA A 83 33.95 11.60 39.45
CA ALA A 83 35.28 12.12 39.18
C ALA A 83 36.40 11.28 39.82
N ALA A 84 36.69 10.12 39.25
CA ALA A 84 37.94 9.41 39.52
C ALA A 84 38.39 8.67 38.25
N ASP A 85 39.50 9.16 37.70
CA ASP A 85 40.26 8.64 36.55
C ASP A 85 39.65 8.90 35.16
N GLU A 86 40.05 10.02 34.54
CA GLU A 86 39.83 10.32 33.12
C GLU A 86 40.69 9.43 32.21
N GLU A 87 40.64 8.11 32.36
CA GLU A 87 40.92 7.23 31.22
C GLU A 87 39.63 7.14 30.41
N LYS A 88 39.45 8.06 29.44
CA LYS A 88 38.46 7.90 28.38
C LYS A 88 38.79 6.59 27.66
N GLU A 89 38.15 5.50 28.09
CA GLU A 89 38.31 4.17 27.52
C GLU A 89 38.19 4.31 25.99
N PRO A 90 39.26 4.01 25.23
CA PRO A 90 39.24 4.16 23.79
C PRO A 90 38.11 3.33 23.20
N TRP A 91 37.41 3.89 22.21
CA TRP A 91 36.40 3.12 21.49
C TRP A 91 37.07 1.86 20.92
N PRO A 92 36.47 0.67 21.10
CA PRO A 92 37.04 -0.55 20.57
C PRO A 92 37.23 -0.41 19.05
N ASP A 93 38.26 -1.05 18.50
CA ASP A 93 38.55 -1.10 17.06
C ASP A 93 37.51 -1.97 16.31
N VAL A 94 36.26 -1.54 16.42
CA VAL A 94 35.10 -2.06 15.70
C VAL A 94 34.64 -1.08 14.63
N GLY A 95 35.43 -0.01 14.39
CA GLY A 95 35.20 0.96 13.31
C GLY A 95 35.01 0.25 11.97
N SER A 96 35.77 -0.83 11.71
CA SER A 96 35.57 -1.67 10.53
C SER A 96 34.15 -2.23 10.39
N ILE A 97 33.45 -2.56 11.49
CA ILE A 97 32.08 -3.11 11.48
C ILE A 97 31.03 -2.01 11.26
N LEU A 98 31.27 -0.83 11.85
CA LEU A 98 30.36 0.31 11.76
C LEU A 98 30.53 1.09 10.45
N ASP A 99 31.73 1.15 9.89
CA ASP A 99 32.08 1.96 8.71
C ASP A 99 32.05 1.17 7.40
N SER A 100 31.86 -0.16 7.47
CA SER A 100 31.66 -0.99 6.28
C SER A 100 30.33 -0.65 5.60
N THR A 101 30.41 0.22 4.61
CA THR A 101 29.42 0.36 3.54
C THR A 101 29.83 -0.66 2.49
N GLY A 102 29.09 -1.77 2.42
CA GLY A 102 29.19 -2.84 1.42
C GLY A 102 30.50 -2.96 0.64
N SER A 103 31.50 -3.66 1.18
CA SER A 103 32.55 -4.24 0.34
C SER A 103 33.02 -5.56 0.95
N LEU A 104 32.57 -6.65 0.34
CA LEU A 104 33.22 -7.95 0.46
C LEU A 104 34.61 -7.78 -0.16
N LEU A 105 35.65 -7.65 0.65
CA LEU A 105 37.00 -8.20 0.43
C LEU A 105 37.95 -7.65 1.52
N ARG A 106 38.57 -8.58 2.24
CA ARG A 106 39.49 -8.36 3.34
C ARG A 106 40.93 -8.24 2.80
N PRO A 107 41.69 -7.19 3.11
CA PRO A 107 43.15 -7.26 3.01
C PRO A 107 43.71 -7.62 4.38
N VAL A 108 44.20 -8.86 4.53
CA VAL A 108 45.18 -9.19 5.57
C VAL A 108 46.50 -8.60 5.10
N SER A 109 46.86 -7.42 5.62
CA SER A 109 48.15 -6.80 5.33
C SER A 109 49.21 -7.39 6.25
N HIS A 110 50.08 -8.23 5.68
CA HIS A 110 51.32 -8.65 6.31
C HIS A 110 52.32 -7.50 6.31
N GLN A 111 52.72 -7.09 7.51
CA GLN A 111 53.78 -6.13 7.77
C GLN A 111 55.09 -6.63 7.13
N SER A 112 55.50 -6.04 6.00
CA SER A 112 56.82 -6.28 5.39
C SER A 112 57.67 -5.02 5.54
N LYS A 113 58.75 -5.14 6.31
CA LYS A 113 59.80 -4.13 6.43
C LYS A 113 60.75 -4.29 5.24
N CYS A 114 60.69 -3.36 4.29
CA CYS A 114 61.66 -3.26 3.21
C CYS A 114 62.47 -1.97 3.36
N SER A 115 63.74 -2.13 3.73
CA SER A 115 64.75 -1.08 3.77
C SER A 115 65.28 -0.85 2.35
N SER A 116 65.10 0.35 1.79
CA SER A 116 65.84 0.80 0.59
C SER A 116 65.73 2.33 0.44
N THR A 117 66.85 3.05 0.55
CA THR A 117 66.87 4.49 0.84
C THR A 117 67.37 5.39 -0.30
N HIS A 118 67.56 4.91 -1.54
CA HIS A 118 68.15 5.78 -2.58
C HIS A 118 67.47 5.76 -3.97
N SER A 119 66.33 5.08 -4.15
CA SER A 119 65.55 5.11 -5.42
C SER A 119 64.23 5.90 -5.37
N SER A 120 63.89 6.50 -4.22
CA SER A 120 62.49 6.87 -3.94
C SER A 120 61.99 8.13 -4.66
N VAL A 121 62.81 9.19 -4.84
CA VAL A 121 62.30 10.52 -5.26
C VAL A 121 61.75 10.52 -6.69
N HIS A 122 62.36 9.80 -7.63
CA HIS A 122 61.86 9.67 -9.01
C HIS A 122 60.65 8.73 -9.10
N SER A 123 60.59 7.70 -8.24
CA SER A 123 59.42 6.81 -8.17
C SER A 123 58.19 7.52 -7.58
N VAL A 124 58.39 8.42 -6.62
CA VAL A 124 57.30 9.19 -5.98
C VAL A 124 56.63 10.10 -7.00
N LYS A 125 57.37 10.90 -7.77
CA LYS A 125 56.79 11.76 -8.80
C LYS A 125 56.06 10.98 -9.91
N ARG A 126 56.58 9.81 -10.28
CA ARG A 126 55.89 8.91 -11.23
C ARG A 126 54.60 8.36 -10.63
N ASN A 127 54.62 7.91 -9.38
CA ASN A 127 53.44 7.36 -8.71
C ASN A 127 52.38 8.45 -8.48
N GLU A 128 52.80 9.67 -8.17
CA GLU A 128 51.93 10.84 -8.05
C GLU A 128 51.25 11.17 -9.38
N ALA A 129 52.00 11.25 -10.49
CA ALA A 129 51.42 11.45 -11.82
C ALA A 129 50.47 10.31 -12.24
N VAL A 130 50.77 9.06 -11.87
CA VAL A 130 49.89 7.90 -12.12
C VAL A 130 48.61 7.99 -11.27
N ALA A 131 48.72 8.41 -10.01
CA ALA A 131 47.57 8.61 -9.14
C ALA A 131 46.66 9.76 -9.63
N GLU A 132 47.25 10.85 -10.11
CA GLU A 132 46.52 11.98 -10.69
C GLU A 132 45.81 11.58 -12.00
N ALA A 133 46.47 10.78 -12.85
CA ALA A 133 45.84 10.22 -14.05
C ALA A 133 44.69 9.27 -13.71
N ALA A 134 44.85 8.41 -12.70
CA ALA A 134 43.79 7.52 -12.24
C ALA A 134 42.61 8.30 -11.65
N ALA A 135 42.85 9.34 -10.84
CA ALA A 135 41.80 10.21 -10.31
C ALA A 135 41.03 10.92 -11.43
N SER A 136 41.73 11.42 -12.45
CA SER A 136 41.13 12.09 -13.60
C SER A 136 40.28 11.13 -14.45
N GLN A 137 40.71 9.87 -14.57
CA GLN A 137 39.96 8.83 -15.26
C GLN A 137 38.64 8.51 -14.56
N GLU A 138 38.64 8.38 -13.23
CA GLU A 138 37.42 8.15 -12.45
C GLU A 138 36.44 9.33 -12.56
N VAL A 139 36.94 10.58 -12.54
CA VAL A 139 36.09 11.76 -12.75
C VAL A 139 35.42 11.73 -14.14
N LEU A 140 36.16 11.35 -15.18
CA LEU A 140 35.60 11.19 -16.53
C LEU A 140 34.51 10.09 -16.57
N ALA A 141 34.77 8.94 -15.95
CA ALA A 141 33.80 7.85 -15.89
C ALA A 141 32.50 8.26 -15.18
N VAL A 142 32.60 9.04 -14.09
CA VAL A 142 31.44 9.59 -13.39
C VAL A 142 30.65 10.56 -14.28
N LEU A 143 31.33 11.44 -15.02
CA LEU A 143 30.66 12.38 -15.92
C LEU A 143 29.92 11.67 -17.07
N GLU A 144 30.54 10.64 -17.66
CA GLU A 144 29.90 9.81 -18.70
C GLU A 144 28.68 9.05 -18.16
N GLU A 145 28.74 8.57 -16.91
CA GLU A 145 27.60 7.94 -16.25
C GLU A 145 26.46 8.93 -16.01
N GLN A 146 26.76 10.14 -15.54
CA GLN A 146 25.75 11.19 -15.36
C GLN A 146 25.05 11.56 -16.68
N GLU A 147 25.79 11.63 -17.80
CA GLU A 147 25.20 11.90 -19.11
C GLU A 147 24.26 10.78 -19.57
N ARG A 148 24.64 9.52 -19.29
CA ARG A 148 23.80 8.35 -19.57
C ARG A 148 22.49 8.39 -18.78
N GLU A 149 22.58 8.66 -17.48
CA GLU A 149 21.41 8.76 -16.61
C GLU A 149 20.50 9.93 -17.00
N ALA A 150 21.07 11.10 -17.33
CA ALA A 150 20.30 12.25 -17.79
C ALA A 150 19.54 11.96 -19.10
N SER A 151 20.18 11.24 -20.02
CA SER A 151 19.55 10.82 -21.28
C SER A 151 18.40 9.83 -21.05
N GLU A 152 18.56 8.90 -20.10
CA GLU A 152 17.51 7.97 -19.72
C GLU A 152 16.31 8.68 -19.06
N LEU A 153 16.58 9.61 -18.15
CA LEU A 153 15.55 10.43 -17.50
C LEU A 153 14.75 11.24 -18.54
N GLN A 154 15.42 11.85 -19.52
CA GLN A 154 14.74 12.59 -20.58
C GLN A 154 13.80 11.69 -21.39
N LYS A 155 14.23 10.46 -21.71
CA LYS A 155 13.39 9.48 -22.42
C LYS A 155 12.16 9.11 -21.60
N LEU A 156 12.32 8.84 -20.31
CA LEU A 156 11.21 8.53 -19.40
C LEU A 156 10.25 9.70 -19.25
N GLU A 157 10.74 10.94 -19.21
CA GLU A 157 9.91 12.14 -19.15
C GLU A 157 9.03 12.28 -20.41
N VAL A 158 9.59 12.05 -21.60
CA VAL A 158 8.84 12.10 -22.86
C VAL A 158 7.79 10.99 -22.91
N GLU A 159 8.13 9.77 -22.49
CA GLU A 159 7.17 8.66 -22.44
C GLU A 159 6.03 8.96 -21.47
N SER A 160 6.34 9.49 -20.29
CA SER A 160 5.34 9.87 -19.28
C SER A 160 4.39 10.95 -19.82
N LYS A 161 4.94 12.01 -20.42
CA LYS A 161 4.15 13.07 -21.08
C LYS A 161 3.27 12.51 -22.19
N GLN A 162 3.79 11.56 -22.98
CA GLN A 162 3.03 10.92 -24.05
C GLN A 162 1.85 10.11 -23.50
N ARG A 163 2.05 9.34 -22.42
CA ARG A 163 0.96 8.58 -21.78
C ARG A 163 -0.12 9.49 -21.22
N LEU A 164 0.26 10.62 -20.62
CA LEU A 164 -0.71 11.59 -20.12
C LEU A 164 -1.52 12.20 -21.27
N ALA A 165 -0.86 12.63 -22.34
CA ALA A 165 -1.55 13.18 -23.52
C ALA A 165 -2.51 12.16 -24.17
N GLN A 166 -2.13 10.88 -24.22
CA GLN A 166 -3.00 9.81 -24.71
C GLN A 166 -4.24 9.63 -23.82
N PHE A 167 -4.05 9.63 -22.50
CA PHE A 167 -5.15 9.51 -21.55
C PHE A 167 -6.11 10.70 -21.64
N GLU A 168 -5.60 11.93 -21.74
CA GLU A 168 -6.41 13.14 -21.91
C GLU A 168 -7.22 13.11 -23.20
N PHE A 169 -6.61 12.67 -24.30
CA PHE A 169 -7.29 12.51 -25.58
C PHE A 169 -8.42 11.47 -25.50
N GLU A 170 -8.17 10.32 -24.88
CA GLU A 170 -9.18 9.28 -24.69
C GLU A 170 -10.34 9.75 -23.79
N ASP A 171 -10.04 10.47 -22.71
CA ASP A 171 -11.08 11.01 -21.83
C ASP A 171 -11.95 12.03 -22.55
N LEU A 172 -11.35 12.96 -23.29
CA LEU A 172 -12.09 13.94 -24.11
C LEU A 172 -12.99 13.24 -25.14
N ALA A 173 -12.46 12.23 -25.84
CA ALA A 173 -13.23 11.45 -26.80
C ALA A 173 -14.43 10.73 -26.13
N ARG A 174 -14.22 10.15 -24.95
CA ARG A 174 -15.27 9.50 -24.16
C ARG A 174 -16.35 10.49 -23.73
N GLN A 175 -15.95 11.67 -23.23
CA GLN A 175 -16.89 12.71 -22.83
C GLN A 175 -17.73 13.22 -24.00
N GLN A 176 -17.10 13.47 -25.15
CA GLN A 176 -17.80 13.89 -26.35
C GLN A 176 -18.80 12.84 -26.83
N ALA A 177 -18.42 11.56 -26.86
CA ALA A 177 -19.33 10.47 -27.20
C ALA A 177 -20.54 10.40 -26.25
N MET A 178 -20.33 10.69 -24.96
CA MET A 178 -21.43 10.79 -23.99
C MET A 178 -22.34 11.99 -24.26
N GLN A 179 -21.79 13.15 -24.61
CA GLN A 179 -22.58 14.32 -24.99
C GLN A 179 -23.40 14.08 -26.27
N ASP A 180 -22.82 13.39 -27.26
CA ASP A 180 -23.53 13.04 -28.50
C ASP A 180 -24.72 12.13 -28.23
N LYS A 181 -24.55 11.14 -27.36
CA LYS A 181 -25.66 10.29 -26.89
C LYS A 181 -26.74 11.10 -26.19
N ARG A 182 -26.36 12.07 -25.34
CA ARG A 182 -27.32 12.96 -24.66
C ARG A 182 -28.13 13.80 -25.67
N ARG A 183 -27.46 14.45 -26.62
CA ARG A 183 -28.12 15.23 -27.69
C ARG A 183 -29.06 14.37 -28.54
N LYS A 184 -28.68 13.12 -28.82
CA LYS A 184 -29.53 12.18 -29.56
C LYS A 184 -30.77 11.79 -28.75
N LEU A 185 -30.62 11.54 -27.45
CA LEU A 185 -31.75 11.22 -26.57
C LEU A 185 -32.73 12.38 -26.45
N GLU A 186 -32.22 13.60 -26.25
CA GLU A 186 -33.02 14.83 -26.18
C GLU A 186 -33.88 15.02 -27.43
N ARG A 187 -33.29 14.89 -28.63
CA ARG A 187 -34.05 14.95 -29.89
C ARG A 187 -35.14 13.90 -29.99
N LEU A 188 -34.86 12.67 -29.56
CA LEU A 188 -35.86 11.60 -29.57
C LEU A 188 -37.00 11.87 -28.58
N GLU A 189 -36.70 12.48 -27.43
CA GLU A 189 -37.70 12.90 -26.46
C GLU A 189 -38.61 13.98 -27.04
N GLU A 190 -38.06 14.99 -27.71
CA GLU A 190 -38.84 16.02 -28.40
C GLU A 190 -39.73 15.44 -29.50
N VAL A 191 -39.19 14.52 -30.31
CA VAL A 191 -39.97 13.82 -31.35
C VAL A 191 -41.11 13.02 -30.72
N LYS A 192 -40.87 12.36 -29.59
CA LYS A 192 -41.92 11.64 -28.84
C LYS A 192 -42.99 12.60 -28.32
N LYS A 193 -42.60 13.76 -27.78
CA LYS A 193 -43.54 14.81 -27.33
C LYS A 193 -44.38 15.36 -28.49
N LEU A 194 -43.76 15.66 -29.63
CA LEU A 194 -44.46 16.11 -30.83
C LEU A 194 -45.44 15.05 -31.32
N ASN A 195 -45.03 13.79 -31.40
CA ASN A 195 -45.90 12.69 -31.81
C ASN A 195 -47.10 12.54 -30.86
N ALA A 196 -46.87 12.58 -29.54
CA ALA A 196 -47.95 12.54 -28.56
C ALA A 196 -48.92 13.72 -28.70
N ALA A 197 -48.42 14.94 -28.92
CA ALA A 197 -49.25 16.12 -29.17
C ALA A 197 -50.07 15.97 -30.46
N ARG A 198 -49.46 15.50 -31.56
CA ARG A 198 -50.15 15.21 -32.82
C ARG A 198 -51.22 14.13 -32.67
N ALA A 199 -50.96 13.08 -31.90
CA ALA A 199 -51.94 12.05 -31.60
C ALA A 199 -53.12 12.61 -30.80
N ARG A 200 -52.88 13.50 -29.82
CA ARG A 200 -53.94 14.19 -29.08
C ARG A 200 -54.80 15.06 -29.99
N VAL A 201 -54.20 15.87 -30.87
CA VAL A 201 -54.94 16.68 -31.86
C VAL A 201 -55.82 15.79 -32.71
N LYS A 202 -55.27 14.69 -33.25
CA LYS A 202 -56.03 13.74 -34.07
C LYS A 202 -57.23 13.11 -33.34
N VAL A 203 -57.16 12.93 -32.01
CA VAL A 203 -58.29 12.44 -31.20
C VAL A 203 -59.36 13.52 -31.06
N TYR A 204 -58.97 14.78 -30.80
CA TYR A 204 -59.93 15.88 -30.73
C TYR A 204 -60.60 16.17 -32.07
N ASP A 205 -59.85 16.17 -33.18
CA ASP A 205 -60.41 16.34 -34.53
C ASP A 205 -61.45 15.26 -34.87
N GLN A 206 -61.24 14.02 -34.42
CA GLN A 206 -62.23 12.92 -34.57
C GLN A 206 -63.48 13.13 -33.71
N VAL A 207 -63.35 13.74 -32.53
CA VAL A 207 -64.49 14.05 -31.65
C VAL A 207 -65.29 15.25 -32.18
N GLU A 208 -64.61 16.27 -32.72
CA GLU A 208 -65.26 17.42 -33.39
C GLU A 208 -65.95 16.98 -34.69
N GLY A 209 -65.29 16.17 -35.53
CA GLY A 209 -65.92 15.58 -36.72
C GLY A 209 -67.07 14.59 -36.42
N ASN A 210 -67.10 14.03 -35.20
CA ASN A 210 -68.25 13.24 -34.72
C ASN A 210 -69.38 14.12 -34.17
N PHE A 211 -69.12 15.35 -33.74
CA PHE A 211 -70.14 16.28 -33.27
C PHE A 211 -70.87 16.95 -34.45
N ASP A 212 -70.14 17.24 -35.53
CA ASP A 212 -70.72 17.69 -36.82
C ASP A 212 -71.57 16.60 -37.51
N ALA A 213 -71.39 15.32 -37.14
CA ALA A 213 -72.22 14.21 -37.62
C ALA A 213 -73.50 13.97 -36.78
N ILE A 214 -73.59 14.55 -35.58
CA ILE A 214 -74.75 14.42 -34.68
C ILE A 214 -75.74 15.59 -34.85
N ASP A 215 -75.32 16.73 -35.40
CA ASP A 215 -76.23 17.85 -35.73
C ASP A 215 -77.11 17.61 -36.97
N SER A 216 -76.98 16.46 -37.65
CA SER A 216 -77.79 16.10 -38.83
C SER A 216 -78.89 15.06 -38.59
N LEU A 217 -79.17 14.65 -37.34
CA LEU A 217 -80.20 13.63 -37.04
C LEU A 217 -81.00 13.95 -35.76
N HIS A 218 -81.68 15.08 -35.75
CA HIS A 218 -82.87 15.28 -34.92
C HIS A 218 -84.07 15.57 -35.81
N ASP A 219 -84.67 14.52 -36.38
CA ASP A 219 -86.09 14.47 -36.74
C ASP A 219 -86.48 13.01 -37.07
N ALA A 220 -87.04 12.31 -36.08
CA ALA A 220 -88.11 11.30 -36.21
C ALA A 220 -88.24 10.53 -34.89
N GLU A 221 -89.20 10.99 -34.11
CA GLU A 221 -89.83 10.31 -32.99
C GLU A 221 -90.51 8.99 -33.44
N SER A 222 -90.20 7.88 -32.76
CA SER A 222 -91.25 6.99 -32.22
C SER A 222 -90.65 5.99 -31.23
N ALA A 223 -91.33 5.93 -30.09
CA ALA A 223 -90.99 5.25 -28.86
C ALA A 223 -91.00 3.72 -28.97
N GLU A 224 -90.14 3.07 -28.19
CA GLU A 224 -90.44 1.80 -27.53
C GLU A 224 -89.76 1.80 -26.15
N ASP A 225 -90.38 1.04 -25.26
CA ASP A 225 -90.51 1.20 -23.82
C ASP A 225 -89.29 0.74 -22.97
N PHE A 226 -89.32 1.10 -21.70
CA PHE A 226 -88.29 1.10 -20.65
C PHE A 226 -87.39 -0.14 -20.47
N GLN A 227 -86.10 0.09 -20.20
CA GLN A 227 -85.40 -0.52 -19.05
C GLN A 227 -84.13 0.25 -18.61
N VAL A 228 -84.12 0.72 -17.36
CA VAL A 228 -82.93 1.27 -16.67
C VAL A 228 -82.22 0.13 -15.94
N PRO A 229 -80.87 0.10 -15.92
CA PRO A 229 -80.19 -0.30 -14.69
C PRO A 229 -79.05 0.66 -14.29
N PRO A 230 -78.64 0.63 -13.00
CA PRO A 230 -78.00 1.76 -12.32
C PRO A 230 -76.47 1.68 -12.24
N PHE A 231 -75.90 2.83 -11.91
CA PHE A 231 -74.55 3.11 -11.44
C PHE A 231 -73.95 2.00 -10.54
N THR A 232 -72.76 1.49 -10.87
CA THR A 232 -71.88 0.83 -9.87
C THR A 232 -70.41 0.96 -10.25
N ARG A 233 -69.66 1.64 -9.36
CA ARG A 233 -68.18 1.71 -9.28
C ARG A 233 -67.63 0.40 -8.69
N PRO A 234 -66.40 -0.01 -9.04
CA PRO A 234 -65.49 -0.52 -7.99
C PRO A 234 -64.08 0.11 -8.14
N GLN A 235 -63.50 0.78 -7.14
CA GLN A 235 -62.99 0.33 -5.83
C GLN A 235 -61.67 -0.48 -5.91
N TYR A 236 -60.83 -0.26 -4.90
CA TYR A 236 -59.38 -0.27 -4.87
C TYR A 236 -58.93 -1.38 -3.87
N ILE A 237 -57.91 -2.21 -4.23
CA ILE A 237 -56.95 -3.03 -3.40
C ILE A 237 -57.46 -4.07 -2.35
N PRO A 238 -56.63 -4.92 -1.68
CA PRO A 238 -55.25 -5.49 -1.89
C PRO A 238 -55.12 -7.03 -1.56
N GLN A 239 -53.86 -7.54 -1.48
CA GLN A 239 -53.35 -8.76 -0.76
C GLN A 239 -53.16 -10.04 -1.61
N SER A 240 -52.19 -10.95 -1.42
CA SER A 240 -50.95 -11.12 -0.63
C SER A 240 -50.27 -12.44 -1.10
N LEU A 241 -48.95 -12.61 -0.90
CA LEU A 241 -48.23 -13.92 -0.97
C LEU A 241 -48.45 -14.69 0.37
N PRO A 242 -48.31 -16.04 0.47
CA PRO A 242 -46.98 -16.70 0.54
C PRO A 242 -46.87 -18.19 0.07
N ALA A 243 -45.64 -18.71 0.12
CA ALA A 243 -45.10 -20.06 -0.22
C ALA A 243 -45.60 -21.21 0.71
N LYS A 244 -45.42 -22.54 0.54
CA LYS A 244 -44.34 -23.53 0.16
C LYS A 244 -44.98 -24.96 0.41
N PRO A 245 -44.30 -26.14 0.47
CA PRO A 245 -43.10 -26.74 -0.17
C PRO A 245 -43.33 -28.19 -0.72
N GLN A 246 -42.31 -28.82 -1.36
CA GLN A 246 -41.95 -30.28 -1.40
C GLN A 246 -41.18 -30.60 -2.71
N VAL A 247 -40.28 -31.58 -2.86
CA VAL A 247 -39.09 -32.11 -2.17
C VAL A 247 -38.56 -33.27 -3.08
N LEU A 248 -37.23 -33.50 -3.11
CA LEU A 248 -36.46 -34.70 -3.59
C LEU A 248 -35.98 -34.83 -5.06
N GLN A 249 -34.64 -34.73 -5.16
CA GLN A 249 -33.66 -35.69 -5.72
C GLN A 249 -33.41 -35.89 -7.23
N ALA A 250 -32.17 -35.57 -7.59
CA ALA A 250 -31.16 -36.37 -8.31
C ALA A 250 -31.45 -36.87 -9.74
N SER A 251 -30.66 -36.37 -10.72
CA SER A 251 -29.90 -37.21 -11.68
C SER A 251 -28.99 -36.35 -12.57
N SER A 252 -27.89 -36.95 -12.99
CA SER A 252 -26.66 -36.43 -13.60
C SER A 252 -26.75 -35.69 -14.96
N PRO A 253 -25.70 -34.94 -15.35
CA PRO A 253 -25.59 -34.30 -16.68
C PRO A 253 -25.06 -35.27 -17.76
N PRO A 254 -25.31 -35.03 -19.06
CA PRO A 254 -24.80 -35.88 -20.12
C PRO A 254 -23.31 -35.63 -20.41
N PHE A 255 -22.62 -36.75 -20.64
CA PHE A 255 -21.21 -36.88 -20.98
C PHE A 255 -21.04 -36.94 -22.51
N ILE A 256 -20.14 -36.15 -23.10
CA ILE A 256 -19.52 -36.43 -24.43
C ILE A 256 -18.03 -35.99 -24.37
N PRO A 257 -17.08 -36.76 -24.94
CA PRO A 257 -15.69 -36.82 -24.47
C PRO A 257 -14.67 -35.95 -25.23
N GLN A 258 -13.63 -35.59 -24.47
CA GLN A 258 -12.20 -35.38 -24.79
C GLN A 258 -11.75 -35.01 -26.21
N SER A 259 -11.06 -33.86 -26.32
CA SER A 259 -9.65 -33.83 -26.72
C SER A 259 -8.94 -32.56 -26.21
N LEU A 260 -7.83 -32.78 -25.51
CA LEU A 260 -6.82 -31.81 -25.03
C LEU A 260 -5.85 -31.47 -26.19
N PRO A 261 -5.09 -30.33 -26.18
CA PRO A 261 -4.05 -30.12 -25.18
C PRO A 261 -3.93 -28.69 -24.60
N ALA A 262 -3.18 -28.68 -23.50
CA ALA A 262 -2.92 -27.60 -22.56
C ALA A 262 -2.12 -26.42 -23.14
N MET A 263 -2.42 -25.22 -22.65
CA MET A 263 -1.44 -24.18 -22.34
C MET A 263 -1.91 -23.38 -21.12
N THR A 264 -0.99 -23.28 -20.18
CA THR A 264 -1.01 -22.60 -18.88
C THR A 264 -1.52 -21.16 -18.96
N GLN A 265 -2.45 -20.75 -18.08
CA GLN A 265 -2.53 -19.36 -17.65
C GLN A 265 -3.06 -19.21 -16.23
N VAL A 266 -2.38 -18.30 -15.52
CA VAL A 266 -2.35 -18.13 -14.08
C VAL A 266 -3.41 -17.09 -13.66
N LEU A 267 -3.91 -17.26 -12.45
CA LEU A 267 -4.95 -16.52 -11.75
C LEU A 267 -4.94 -14.99 -11.96
N GLN A 268 -6.12 -14.50 -12.32
CA GLN A 268 -6.54 -13.11 -12.32
C GLN A 268 -6.94 -12.71 -10.89
N ALA A 269 -6.14 -11.85 -10.25
CA ALA A 269 -6.39 -11.33 -8.92
C ALA A 269 -7.25 -10.06 -8.97
N LEU A 270 -8.07 -9.94 -7.94
CA LEU A 270 -9.07 -8.94 -7.64
C LEU A 270 -8.47 -7.52 -7.54
N SER A 271 -9.15 -6.58 -8.16
CA SER A 271 -8.97 -5.12 -7.99
C SER A 271 -9.49 -4.61 -6.63
N PRO A 272 -8.76 -3.71 -5.96
CA PRO A 272 -9.34 -2.74 -5.02
C PRO A 272 -9.34 -1.29 -5.57
N PRO A 273 -10.09 -0.37 -4.93
CA PRO A 273 -10.60 0.85 -5.55
C PRO A 273 -9.64 2.06 -5.51
N PHE A 274 -9.75 2.90 -6.53
CA PHE A 274 -9.07 4.19 -6.69
C PHE A 274 -9.51 5.21 -5.61
N ILE A 275 -8.54 5.77 -4.89
CA ILE A 275 -8.70 7.01 -4.12
C ILE A 275 -8.18 8.14 -5.00
N SER A 276 -9.05 9.08 -5.38
CA SER A 276 -8.65 10.34 -6.01
C SER A 276 -8.28 11.35 -4.92
N GLN A 277 -7.01 11.73 -4.83
CA GLN A 277 -6.60 12.95 -4.12
C GLN A 277 -6.00 13.93 -5.12
N SER A 278 -6.74 14.98 -5.41
CA SER A 278 -6.24 16.19 -6.06
C SER A 278 -5.51 17.05 -5.01
N LEU A 279 -4.21 17.23 -5.14
CA LEU A 279 -3.50 18.32 -4.47
C LEU A 279 -3.54 19.58 -5.35
N PRO A 280 -3.86 20.77 -4.80
CA PRO A 280 -3.54 22.02 -5.45
C PRO A 280 -2.13 22.49 -5.05
N VAL A 281 -1.34 22.82 -6.06
CA VAL A 281 -0.10 23.59 -5.95
C VAL A 281 -0.45 25.06 -5.79
N THR A 282 0.08 25.73 -4.76
CA THR A 282 0.32 27.19 -4.81
C THR A 282 1.66 27.51 -4.18
N SER A 283 2.57 28.06 -4.98
CA SER A 283 3.72 28.83 -4.52
C SER A 283 3.25 30.15 -3.90
N GLN A 284 3.91 30.63 -2.84
CA GLN A 284 4.34 32.02 -2.59
C GLN A 284 4.84 32.18 -1.13
N VAL A 285 5.76 33.14 -0.96
CA VAL A 285 6.64 33.36 0.20
C VAL A 285 6.09 34.47 1.11
N HIS A 286 6.60 34.54 2.36
CA HIS A 286 6.65 35.66 3.35
C HIS A 286 5.81 35.55 4.68
N ASN A 287 6.57 35.40 5.78
CA ASN A 287 6.60 36.17 7.05
C ASN A 287 5.45 36.15 8.12
N ILE A 288 5.73 35.43 9.24
CA ILE A 288 5.60 35.69 10.71
C ILE A 288 4.34 36.38 11.36
N GLN A 289 3.84 35.71 12.43
CA GLN A 289 3.17 36.13 13.71
C GLN A 289 1.63 36.32 13.88
N SER A 290 1.10 35.46 14.77
CA SER A 290 0.28 35.75 15.99
C SER A 290 -1.27 35.64 16.01
N LEU A 291 -1.72 34.83 17.00
CA LEU A 291 -2.88 34.88 17.93
C LEU A 291 -4.37 34.93 17.47
N GLN A 292 -5.07 33.86 17.88
CA GLN A 292 -6.36 33.79 18.64
C GLN A 292 -7.70 34.30 18.05
N GLN A 293 -8.69 33.40 18.12
CA GLN A 293 -10.03 33.58 18.76
C GLN A 293 -11.32 33.39 17.90
N VAL A 294 -12.03 32.28 18.18
CA VAL A 294 -13.48 32.04 18.44
C VAL A 294 -14.58 32.80 17.64
N SER A 295 -15.50 32.05 16.97
CA SER A 295 -16.98 32.07 17.16
C SER A 295 -17.84 31.41 16.04
N GLN A 296 -18.47 30.27 16.39
CA GLN A 296 -19.86 29.77 16.20
C GLN A 296 -20.76 29.97 14.92
N ILE A 297 -21.15 28.83 14.29
CA ILE A 297 -22.51 28.19 14.02
C ILE A 297 -23.57 28.93 13.14
N PRO A 298 -24.31 28.31 12.14
CA PRO A 298 -25.35 27.26 12.35
C PRO A 298 -25.61 26.13 11.31
N SER A 299 -26.45 25.20 11.78
CA SER A 299 -26.81 23.81 11.41
C SER A 299 -27.63 23.56 10.14
N ALA A 300 -27.56 22.32 9.59
CA ALA A 300 -28.71 21.38 9.47
C ALA A 300 -28.34 20.00 8.85
N SER A 301 -28.31 18.98 9.72
CA SER A 301 -28.81 17.59 9.61
C SER A 301 -28.49 16.67 8.41
N VAL A 302 -27.68 15.62 8.65
CA VAL A 302 -28.03 14.22 8.29
C VAL A 302 -27.55 13.26 9.39
N LEU A 303 -28.44 12.33 9.74
CA LEU A 303 -28.43 11.35 10.82
C LEU A 303 -27.27 10.33 10.71
N MET A 304 -26.52 10.13 11.81
CA MET A 304 -25.63 8.97 12.01
C MET A 304 -25.94 8.33 13.37
N PRO A 305 -26.15 7.01 13.46
CA PRO A 305 -26.19 6.30 14.74
C PRO A 305 -24.82 6.33 15.40
N GLN A 306 -24.86 6.61 16.69
CA GLN A 306 -23.73 6.89 17.58
C GLN A 306 -22.97 5.61 17.96
N LEU A 307 -21.66 5.77 18.00
CA LEU A 307 -20.60 4.94 18.56
C LEU A 307 -20.94 4.35 19.95
N GLN A 308 -20.73 3.04 20.15
CA GLN A 308 -20.43 2.51 21.48
C GLN A 308 -19.65 1.19 21.40
N ASN A 309 -18.52 1.18 22.11
CA ASN A 309 -17.76 0.02 22.61
C ASN A 309 -16.68 -0.60 21.68
N SER A 310 -15.44 -0.19 21.94
CA SER A 310 -14.19 -0.78 21.43
C SER A 310 -13.87 -2.24 21.80
N PRO A 311 -14.43 -2.92 22.83
CA PRO A 311 -14.16 -4.35 23.06
C PRO A 311 -14.86 -5.28 22.06
N ASP A 312 -15.90 -4.82 21.38
CA ASP A 312 -16.76 -5.68 20.57
C ASP A 312 -16.15 -6.00 19.20
N LEU A 313 -15.40 -5.05 18.62
CA LEU A 313 -14.67 -5.27 17.37
C LEU A 313 -13.50 -6.23 17.53
N VAL A 314 -12.79 -6.16 18.66
CA VAL A 314 -11.70 -7.09 18.97
C VAL A 314 -12.27 -8.48 19.22
N SER A 315 -13.40 -8.58 19.92
CA SER A 315 -14.12 -9.85 20.13
C SER A 315 -14.61 -10.43 18.80
N ALA A 316 -15.26 -9.63 17.96
CA ALA A 316 -15.75 -10.06 16.65
C ALA A 316 -14.62 -10.49 15.71
N LEU A 317 -13.46 -9.82 15.77
CA LEU A 317 -12.27 -10.22 15.01
C LEU A 317 -11.67 -11.52 15.55
N ALA A 318 -11.56 -11.67 16.87
CA ALA A 318 -11.07 -12.89 17.49
C ALA A 318 -11.99 -14.09 17.20
N GLU A 319 -13.30 -13.87 17.24
CA GLU A 319 -14.31 -14.86 16.90
C GLU A 319 -14.23 -15.24 15.41
N ALA A 320 -14.08 -14.27 14.51
CA ALA A 320 -13.91 -14.51 13.07
C ALA A 320 -12.60 -15.27 12.76
N MET A 321 -11.51 -15.02 13.50
CA MET A 321 -10.26 -15.75 13.36
C MET A 321 -10.35 -17.18 13.92
N SER A 322 -11.14 -17.38 14.99
CA SER A 322 -11.35 -18.71 15.57
C SER A 322 -12.27 -19.59 14.70
N ALA A 323 -13.30 -19.00 14.08
CA ALA A 323 -14.26 -19.71 13.23
C ALA A 323 -13.65 -20.28 11.94
N ASN A 324 -12.50 -19.74 11.50
CA ASN A 324 -11.78 -20.20 10.31
C ASN A 324 -10.55 -21.08 10.62
N ARG A 325 -10.32 -21.46 11.89
CA ARG A 325 -9.23 -22.40 12.22
C ARG A 325 -9.63 -23.82 11.82
N LEU A 326 -8.92 -24.39 10.85
CA LEU A 326 -8.96 -25.82 10.58
C LEU A 326 -8.40 -26.59 11.80
N PRO A 327 -8.95 -27.76 12.14
CA PRO A 327 -8.38 -28.60 13.19
C PRO A 327 -6.94 -28.93 12.83
N MET A 328 -6.00 -28.64 13.75
CA MET A 328 -4.60 -28.99 13.54
C MET A 328 -4.47 -30.51 13.49
N PRO A 329 -3.75 -31.08 12.50
CA PRO A 329 -3.47 -32.50 12.49
C PRO A 329 -2.67 -32.85 13.74
N GLU A 330 -3.02 -33.99 14.37
CA GLU A 330 -2.31 -34.46 15.56
C GLU A 330 -0.81 -34.58 15.28
N PRO A 331 0.06 -34.15 16.22
CA PRO A 331 1.50 -34.28 16.04
C PRO A 331 1.85 -35.76 16.00
N ALA A 332 2.67 -36.15 15.01
CA ALA A 332 3.16 -37.52 14.90
C ALA A 332 3.90 -37.92 16.19
N LEU A 333 3.26 -38.77 17.01
CA LEU A 333 3.89 -39.44 18.13
C LEU A 333 4.94 -40.40 17.58
N PHE A 334 6.20 -39.98 17.62
CA PHE A 334 7.33 -40.85 17.29
C PHE A 334 7.38 -42.01 18.28
N THR A 335 6.92 -43.18 17.82
CA THR A 335 6.88 -44.45 18.56
C THR A 335 8.16 -45.26 18.34
N GLY A 336 9.31 -44.59 18.23
CA GLY A 336 10.61 -45.23 18.10
C GLY A 336 11.22 -45.57 19.45
N ASP A 337 11.66 -46.81 19.62
CA ASP A 337 12.36 -47.27 20.82
C ASP A 337 13.62 -46.42 21.04
N PRO A 338 13.86 -45.91 22.26
CA PRO A 338 14.99 -45.04 22.53
C PRO A 338 16.32 -45.76 22.29
N LEU A 339 17.16 -45.16 21.44
CA LEU A 339 18.50 -45.65 21.11
C LEU A 339 19.33 -45.86 22.39
N LYS A 340 19.64 -47.13 22.68
CA LYS A 340 20.59 -47.50 23.72
C LYS A 340 22.00 -47.44 23.16
N PHE A 341 22.80 -46.49 23.66
CA PHE A 341 24.24 -46.49 23.49
C PHE A 341 24.85 -47.56 24.40
N LYS A 342 25.81 -48.32 23.88
CA LYS A 342 26.62 -49.24 24.68
C LYS A 342 27.81 -48.46 25.22
N ASP A 343 28.03 -48.55 26.54
CA ASP A 343 29.21 -48.04 27.24
C ASP A 343 30.50 -48.74 26.79
#